data_AF-A0A7C4ZSM8-F1
#
_entry.id   AF-A0A7C4ZSM8-F1
#
_cell.length_a   1.000
_cell.length_b   1.000
_cell.length_c   1.000
_cell.angle_alpha   90.00
_cell.angle_beta   90.00
_cell.angle_gamma   90.00
#
_symmetry.space_group_name_H-M   'P 1'
#
loop_
_entity.id
_entity.type
_entity.pdbx_description
1 polymer ?
#
loop_
_entity_poly.entity_id
_entity_poly.type
_entity_poly.pdbx_seq_one_letter_code
_entity_poly.pdbx_strand_id
1 'polypeptide(L)' 'MYERILKQMRERIRTRFYVMTLHAEEEMDEDGLTIFDVERGILTGEIIKRQRIILWATGNISSGSNSGR' A
#
# COMPACT_ATOMS: atom_id res chain seq x y z
N MET A 1 13.39 -14.96 -9.44
CA MET A 1 12.18 -15.65 -8.92
C MET A 1 10.91 -14.81 -9.09
N TYR A 2 10.98 -13.48 -8.95
CA TYR A 2 9.80 -12.60 -8.96
C TYR A 2 9.52 -11.89 -10.29
N GLU A 3 10.31 -12.16 -11.33
CA GLU A 3 10.23 -11.49 -12.65
C GLU A 3 8.83 -11.43 -13.24
N ARG A 4 8.07 -12.52 -13.15
CA ARG A 4 6.71 -12.56 -13.69
C ARG A 4 5.79 -11.54 -13.00
N ILE A 5 5.88 -11.44 -11.67
CA ILE A 5 5.06 -10.52 -10.88
C ILE A 5 5.54 -9.09 -11.09
N LEU A 6 6.84 -8.86 -11.06
CA LEU A 6 7.43 -7.55 -11.30
C LEU A 6 7.05 -7.01 -12.69
N LYS A 7 7.10 -7.86 -13.73
CA LYS A 7 6.63 -7.51 -15.07
C LYS A 7 5.16 -7.10 -15.08
N GLN A 8 4.29 -7.82 -14.37
CA GLN A 8 2.87 -7.46 -14.26
C GLN A 8 2.69 -6.12 -13.53
N MET A 9 3.36 -5.90 -12.41
CA MET A 9 3.29 -4.64 -11.67
C MET A 9 3.74 -3.45 -12.52
N ARG A 10 4.86 -3.60 -13.23
CA ARG A 10 5.37 -2.56 -14.14
C ARG A 10 4.41 -2.26 -15.28
N GLU A 11 3.73 -3.28 -15.83
CA GLU A 11 2.71 -3.07 -16.86
C GLU A 11 1.52 -2.28 -16.31
N ARG A 12 1.05 -2.61 -15.10
CA ARG A 12 -0.03 -1.88 -14.43
C ARG A 12 0.32 -0.43 -14.18
N ILE A 13 1.57 -0.13 -13.79
CA ILE A 13 2.02 1.25 -13.61
C ILE A 13 2.05 2.00 -14.94
N ARG A 14 2.68 1.42 -15.98
CA ARG A 14 2.78 2.07 -17.30
C ARG A 14 1.42 2.37 -17.94
N THR A 15 0.45 1.51 -17.70
CA THR A 15 -0.93 1.67 -18.20
C THR A 15 -1.84 2.43 -17.22
N ARG A 16 -1.30 2.89 -16.08
CA ARG A 16 -2.07 3.50 -14.98
C ARG A 16 -3.25 2.63 -14.52
N PHE A 17 -3.12 1.31 -14.64
CA PHE A 17 -4.12 0.33 -14.24
C PHE A 17 -3.88 -0.16 -12.81
N TYR A 18 -3.79 0.80 -11.89
CA TYR A 18 -3.73 0.60 -10.44
C TYR A 18 -4.51 1.73 -9.76
N VAL A 19 -4.86 1.55 -8.49
CA VAL A 19 -5.45 2.59 -7.65
C VAL A 19 -4.57 2.79 -6.43
N MET A 20 -4.41 4.04 -6.02
CA MET A 20 -3.83 4.39 -4.72
C MET A 20 -4.97 4.51 -3.71
N THR A 21 -4.82 3.91 -2.53
CA THR A 21 -5.77 4.11 -1.43
C THR A 21 -5.44 5.41 -0.72
N LEU A 22 -6.44 6.03 -0.07
CA LEU A 22 -6.22 7.23 0.75
C LEU A 22 -5.10 7.01 1.79
N HIS A 23 -5.14 5.88 2.49
CA HIS A 23 -4.11 5.57 3.49
C HIS A 23 -2.70 5.49 2.90
N ALA A 24 -2.55 4.95 1.68
CA ALA A 24 -1.24 4.87 1.05
C ALA A 24 -0.75 6.24 0.56
N GLU A 25 -1.65 7.15 0.21
CA GLU A 25 -1.32 8.55 -0.06
C GLU A 25 -0.86 9.27 1.22
N GLU A 26 -1.56 9.08 2.34
CA GLU A 26 -1.18 9.64 3.65
C GLU A 26 0.18 9.10 4.12
N GLU A 27 0.41 7.78 4.08
CA GLU A 27 1.70 7.16 4.44
C GLU A 27 2.84 7.66 3.55
N MET A 28 2.60 7.83 2.25
CA MET A 28 3.60 8.38 1.33
C MET A 28 3.96 9.82 1.67
N ASP A 29 2.97 10.66 1.99
CA ASP A 29 3.20 12.06 2.35
C ASP A 29 3.98 12.17 3.68
N GLU A 30 3.66 11.30 4.66
CA GLU A 30 4.40 11.18 5.92
C GLU A 30 5.89 10.82 5.70
N ASP A 31 6.18 9.96 4.72
CA ASP A 31 7.54 9.59 4.31
C ASP A 31 8.21 10.60 3.35
N GLY A 32 7.50 11.67 2.95
CA GLY A 32 8.00 12.67 2.01
C GLY A 32 8.15 12.15 0.58
N LEU A 33 7.36 11.16 0.20
CA LEU A 33 7.37 10.51 -1.12
C LEU A 33 6.22 11.02 -1.98
N THR A 34 6.53 11.27 -3.25
CA THR A 34 5.48 11.47 -4.26
C THR A 34 5.12 10.15 -4.93
N ILE A 35 3.98 10.12 -5.63
CA ILE A 35 3.60 8.98 -6.47
C ILE A 35 4.69 8.62 -7.48
N PHE A 36 5.43 9.61 -7.99
CA PHE A 36 6.48 9.39 -8.97
C PHE A 36 7.68 8.66 -8.39
N ASP A 37 7.99 8.88 -7.11
CA ASP A 37 9.08 8.18 -6.42
C ASP A 37 8.75 6.69 -6.28
N VAL A 38 7.50 6.39 -5.90
CA VAL A 38 7.00 5.01 -5.78
C VAL A 38 6.95 4.32 -7.15
N GLU A 39 6.38 4.98 -8.16
CA GLU A 39 6.34 4.43 -9.53
C GLU A 39 7.75 4.16 -10.05
N ARG A 40 8.69 5.11 -9.84
CA ARG A 40 10.08 4.96 -10.24
C ARG A 40 10.72 3.75 -9.56
N GLY A 41 10.53 3.60 -8.25
CA GLY A 41 11.03 2.46 -7.48
C GLY A 41 10.59 1.11 -8.07
N ILE A 42 9.33 0.99 -8.46
CA ILE A 42 8.80 -0.26 -9.05
C ILE A 42 9.28 -0.45 -10.49
N LEU A 43 9.39 0.63 -11.27
CA LEU A 43 9.81 0.59 -12.67
C LEU A 43 11.29 0.23 -12.84
N THR A 44 12.16 0.68 -11.93
CA THR A 44 13.61 0.49 -12.03
C THR A 44 14.19 -0.51 -11.03
N GLY A 45 13.50 -0.78 -9.92
CA GLY A 45 13.97 -1.67 -8.86
C GLY A 45 13.69 -3.16 -9.10
N GLU A 46 14.04 -3.99 -8.13
CA GLU A 46 13.82 -5.43 -8.12
C GLU A 46 13.06 -5.87 -6.86
N ILE A 47 12.38 -7.02 -6.93
CA ILE A 47 11.72 -7.60 -5.76
C ILE A 47 12.73 -8.50 -5.04
N ILE A 48 13.17 -8.05 -3.85
CA ILE A 48 14.08 -8.84 -3.01
C ILE A 48 13.34 -9.82 -2.10
N LYS A 49 12.10 -9.51 -1.70
CA LYS A 49 11.31 -10.29 -0.74
C LYS A 49 9.82 -9.99 -0.90
N ARG A 50 8.97 -10.99 -0.63
CA ARG A 50 7.52 -10.80 -0.48
C ARG A 50 7.12 -10.86 0.99
N GLN A 51 6.33 -9.89 1.43
CA GLN A 51 5.77 -9.86 2.78
C GLN A 51 4.25 -10.08 2.68
N ARG A 52 3.68 -10.76 3.68
CA ARG A 52 2.22 -10.81 3.82
C ARG A 52 1.79 -9.62 4.66
N ILE A 53 0.82 -8.87 4.17
CA ILE A 53 0.14 -7.87 4.97
C ILE A 53 -0.63 -8.62 6.06
N ILE A 54 -0.34 -8.31 7.32
CA ILE A 54 -1.21 -8.63 8.46
C ILE A 54 -2.04 -7.38 8.67
N LEU A 55 -3.29 -7.39 8.18
CA LEU A 55 -4.30 -6.43 8.62
C LEU A 55 -4.58 -6.76 10.08
N TRP A 56 -3.85 -6.10 10.99
CA TRP A 56 -4.23 -6.09 12.39
C TRP A 56 -5.65 -5.52 12.45
N ALA A 57 -6.52 -6.22 13.16
CA ALA A 57 -7.94 -5.97 13.17
C ALA A 57 -8.25 -4.49 13.49
N THR A 58 -8.94 -3.79 12.59
CA THR A 58 -9.85 -2.70 12.96
C THR A 58 -11.07 -3.30 13.65
N GLY A 59 -10.80 -3.89 14.81
CA GLY A 59 -11.77 -4.50 15.71
C GLY A 59 -11.62 -3.89 17.10
N ASN A 60 -11.53 -2.56 17.19
CA ASN A 60 -11.90 -1.82 18.39
C ASN A 60 -13.03 -0.86 18.01
N ILE A 61 -14.20 -1.44 17.70
CA ILE A 61 -15.43 -0.76 18.10
C ILE A 61 -15.45 -0.93 19.61
N SER A 62 -15.05 0.10 20.34
CA SER A 62 -15.35 0.20 21.77
C SER A 62 -16.86 0.30 21.92
N SER A 63 -17.52 -0.85 21.91
CA SER A 63 -18.87 -1.03 22.41
C SER A 63 -18.82 -0.98 23.93
N GLY A 64 -19.51 0.02 24.49
CA GLY A 64 -19.99 -0.02 25.87
C GLY A 64 -19.32 0.93 26.84
N SER A 65 -19.99 2.05 27.10
CA SER A 65 -20.57 2.24 28.44
C SER A 65 -21.70 3.27 28.37
N ASN A 66 -22.92 2.73 28.29
CA ASN A 66 -24.14 3.41 28.69
C ASN A 66 -24.02 3.73 30.19
N SER A 67 -23.60 4.94 30.54
CA SER A 67 -23.65 5.41 31.92
C SER A 67 -25.07 5.88 32.20
N GLY A 68 -25.85 5.01 32.82
CA GLY A 68 -27.13 5.39 33.39
C GLY A 68 -26.96 6.53 34.39
N ARG A 69 -27.80 7.55 34.22
CA ARG A 69 -28.43 8.33 35.28
C ARG A 69 -29.82 8.71 34.81
#